data_AF-A0A9P1GWS9-F1
#
_entry.id   AF-A0A9P1GWS9-F1
#
_cell.length_a   1.000
_cell.length_b   1.000
_cell.length_c   1.000
_cell.angle_alpha   90.00
_cell.angle_beta   90.00
_cell.angle_gamma   90.00
#
_symmetry.space_group_name_H-M   'P 1'
#
loop_
_entity.id
_entity.type
_entity.pdbx_description
1 polymer ?
#
loop_
_entity_poly.entity_id
_entity_poly.type
_entity_poly.pdbx_seq_one_letter_code
_entity_poly.pdbx_strand_id
1 'polypeptide(L)'
;MDPPPPRVPKRKDDRVILQFDYDCFYASVFENQNPALKSLPVGVKQKGILATCNYVARARGVGKLSQISVAKKACPELVIIDGEDLTPFGT
;
A
#
# COMPACT_ATOMS: atom_id res chain seq x y z
N MET A 1 -7.13 33.17 -36.47
CA MET A 1 -5.94 32.37 -36.82
C MET A 1 -5.78 31.38 -35.69
N ASP A 2 -6.04 30.10 -35.94
CA ASP A 2 -6.01 29.11 -34.87
C ASP A 2 -4.57 28.85 -34.41
N PRO A 3 -4.35 28.64 -33.10
CA PRO A 3 -3.02 28.32 -32.59
C PRO A 3 -2.53 27.00 -33.18
N PRO A 4 -1.22 26.87 -33.44
CA PRO A 4 -0.67 25.62 -33.92
C PRO A 4 -0.93 24.51 -32.90
N PRO A 5 -1.16 23.27 -33.38
CA PRO A 5 -1.38 22.15 -32.48
C PRO A 5 -0.18 21.95 -31.55
N PRO A 6 -0.40 21.55 -30.29
CA PRO A 6 0.67 21.35 -29.34
C PRO A 6 1.64 20.26 -29.84
N ARG A 7 2.95 20.52 -29.67
CA ARG A 7 3.99 19.54 -30.02
C ARG A 7 3.90 18.33 -29.09
N VAL A 8 3.68 17.15 -29.67
CA VAL A 8 3.76 15.88 -28.95
C VAL A 8 5.25 15.55 -28.69
N PRO A 9 5.66 15.25 -27.45
CA PRO A 9 7.03 14.83 -27.16
C PRO A 9 7.42 13.60 -27.97
N LYS A 10 8.59 13.62 -28.63
CA LYS A 10 9.14 12.41 -29.26
C LYS A 10 9.54 11.40 -28.19
N ARG A 11 9.12 10.15 -28.36
CA ARG A 11 9.54 9.02 -27.53
C ARG A 11 11.05 8.81 -27.70
N LYS A 12 11.78 8.75 -26.58
CA LYS A 12 13.21 8.43 -26.53
C LYS A 12 13.36 6.93 -26.24
N ASP A 13 13.65 6.17 -27.29
CA ASP A 13 13.76 4.70 -27.28
C ASP A 13 15.14 4.19 -26.81
N ASP A 14 16.10 5.09 -26.61
CA ASP A 14 17.44 4.82 -26.07
C ASP A 14 17.48 4.74 -24.53
N ARG A 15 16.36 5.03 -23.86
CA ARG A 15 16.29 5.02 -22.39
C ARG A 15 15.99 3.62 -21.87
N VAL A 16 16.73 3.22 -20.84
CA VAL A 16 16.33 2.14 -19.95
C VAL A 16 15.55 2.76 -18.79
N ILE A 17 14.32 2.30 -18.56
CA ILE A 17 13.46 2.77 -17.47
C ILE A 17 13.29 1.62 -16.48
N LEU A 18 13.66 1.86 -15.22
CA LEU A 18 13.43 0.94 -14.11
C LEU A 18 12.36 1.53 -13.20
N GLN A 19 11.38 0.71 -12.83
CA GLN A 19 10.34 1.06 -11.86
C GLN A 19 10.44 0.09 -10.68
N PHE A 20 10.44 0.64 -9.47
CA PHE A 20 10.43 -0.12 -8.24
C PHE A 20 9.07 0.09 -7.55
N ASP A 21 8.43 -0.99 -7.15
CA ASP A 21 7.19 -0.99 -6.37
C ASP A 21 7.44 -1.83 -5.11
N TYR A 22 7.20 -1.24 -3.95
CA TYR A 22 7.41 -1.89 -2.67
C TYR A 22 6.15 -2.62 -2.22
N ASP A 23 6.31 -3.92 -2.00
CA ASP A 23 5.27 -4.80 -1.55
C ASP A 23 4.69 -4.38 -0.19
N CYS A 24 3.41 -4.02 -0.19
CA CYS A 24 2.66 -3.67 1.02
C CYS A 24 3.38 -2.64 1.90
N PHE A 25 4.04 -1.64 1.31
CA PHE A 25 5.02 -0.74 1.95
C PHE A 25 4.81 -0.48 3.46
N TYR A 26 3.71 0.14 3.91
CA TYR A 26 3.51 0.43 5.34
C TYR A 26 3.48 -0.82 6.22
N ALA A 27 2.82 -1.89 5.79
CA ALA A 27 2.79 -3.15 6.54
C ALA A 27 4.21 -3.77 6.60
N SER A 28 4.98 -3.68 5.51
CA SER A 28 6.35 -4.20 5.47
C SER A 28 7.29 -3.49 6.44
N VAL A 29 7.09 -2.19 6.69
CA VAL A 29 7.88 -1.43 7.67
C VAL A 29 7.61 -1.95 9.09
N PHE A 30 6.34 -2.15 9.45
CA PHE A 30 6.00 -2.72 10.76
C PHE A 30 6.45 -4.18 10.91
N GLU A 31 6.34 -4.99 9.86
CA GLU A 31 6.84 -6.36 9.84
C GLU A 31 8.37 -6.44 9.99
N ASN A 32 9.10 -5.46 9.47
CA ASN A 32 10.54 -5.38 9.65
C ASN A 32 10.92 -4.92 11.06
N GLN A 33 10.14 -4.03 11.67
CA GLN A 33 10.30 -3.62 13.07
C GLN A 33 9.94 -4.75 14.05
N ASN A 34 8.89 -5.51 13.76
CA ASN A 34 8.44 -6.66 14.55
C ASN A 34 8.23 -7.89 13.65
N PRO A 35 9.25 -8.76 13.52
CA PRO A 35 9.19 -9.95 12.66
C PRO A 35 8.06 -10.93 12.97
N ALA A 36 7.52 -10.95 14.19
CA ALA A 36 6.39 -11.81 14.55
C ALA A 36 5.10 -11.47 13.76
N LEU A 37 5.02 -10.25 13.21
CA LEU A 37 3.89 -9.81 12.39
C LEU A 37 3.86 -10.49 11.00
N LYS A 38 4.99 -10.99 10.50
CA LYS A 38 5.07 -11.61 9.16
C LYS A 38 4.20 -12.85 9.01
N SER A 39 3.93 -13.56 10.11
CA SER A 39 3.07 -14.75 10.12
C SER A 39 1.60 -14.43 10.42
N LEU A 40 1.26 -13.17 10.70
CA LEU A 40 -0.10 -12.74 11.08
C LEU A 40 -0.75 -11.94 9.95
N PRO A 41 -2.09 -11.97 9.83
CA PRO A 41 -2.77 -11.06 8.92
C PRO A 41 -2.69 -9.64 9.51
N VAL A 42 -2.05 -8.72 8.79
CA VAL A 42 -1.83 -7.35 9.24
C VAL A 42 -2.51 -6.36 8.29
N GLY A 43 -3.23 -5.40 8.86
CA GLY A 43 -3.76 -4.23 8.19
C GLY A 43 -3.24 -2.94 8.84
N VAL A 44 -2.81 -1.98 8.04
CA VAL A 44 -2.44 -0.64 8.52
C VAL A 44 -3.62 0.30 8.29
N LYS A 45 -4.16 0.87 9.36
CA LYS A 45 -5.28 1.81 9.28
C LYS A 45 -4.81 3.25 9.18
N GLN A 46 -5.59 4.05 8.46
CA GLN A 46 -5.57 5.51 8.54
C GLN A 46 -7.02 5.96 8.64
N LYS A 47 -7.35 6.72 9.67
CA LYS A 47 -8.74 7.02 10.04
C LYS A 47 -9.59 5.73 10.13
N GLY A 48 -10.67 5.64 9.34
CA GLY A 48 -11.63 4.53 9.34
C GLY A 48 -11.40 3.46 8.26
N ILE A 49 -10.29 3.51 7.53
CA ILE A 49 -9.99 2.60 6.41
C ILE A 49 -8.63 1.94 6.56
N LEU A 50 -8.44 0.80 5.90
CA LEU A 50 -7.11 0.22 5.69
C LEU A 50 -6.40 0.92 4.54
N ALA A 51 -5.30 1.60 4.84
CA ALA A 51 -4.39 2.13 3.82
C ALA A 51 -3.74 0.99 3.03
N THR A 52 -3.33 -0.08 3.72
CA THR A 52 -2.82 -1.31 3.10
C THR A 52 -2.99 -2.51 4.05
N CYS A 53 -2.76 -3.70 3.52
CA CYS A 53 -2.67 -4.95 4.26
C CYS A 53 -1.57 -5.85 3.67
N ASN A 54 -0.99 -6.71 4.50
CA ASN A 54 0.03 -7.67 4.10
C ASN A 54 -0.55 -8.85 3.30
N TYR A 55 0.32 -9.65 2.70
CA TYR A 55 -0.11 -10.78 1.88
C TYR A 55 -0.85 -11.87 2.67
N VAL A 56 -0.52 -12.05 3.96
CA VAL A 56 -1.25 -12.99 4.84
C VAL A 56 -2.71 -12.57 4.99
N ALA A 57 -2.99 -11.27 5.15
CA ALA A 57 -4.35 -10.74 5.19
C ALA A 57 -5.06 -10.82 3.83
N ARG A 58 -4.34 -10.55 2.72
CA ARG A 58 -4.91 -10.67 1.36
C ARG A 58 -5.35 -12.09 1.04
N ALA A 59 -4.57 -13.09 1.44
CA ALA A 59 -4.93 -14.50 1.29
C ALA A 59 -6.23 -14.88 2.04
N ARG A 60 -6.61 -14.09 3.04
CA ARG A 60 -7.86 -14.22 3.82
C ARG A 60 -8.98 -13.31 3.33
N GLY A 61 -8.84 -12.73 2.12
CA GLY A 61 -9.86 -11.90 1.49
C GLY A 61 -9.87 -10.43 1.94
N VAL A 62 -8.86 -9.95 2.68
CA VAL A 62 -8.76 -8.54 3.06
C VAL A 62 -8.14 -7.73 1.92
N GLY A 63 -8.89 -6.77 1.38
CA GLY A 63 -8.45 -5.87 0.32
C GLY A 63 -7.89 -4.52 0.81
N LYS A 64 -7.13 -3.84 -0.03
CA LYS A 64 -6.74 -2.43 0.19
C LYS A 64 -7.96 -1.52 0.20
N LEU A 65 -7.89 -0.39 0.90
CA LEU A 65 -8.97 0.62 1.02
C LEU A 65 -10.28 0.07 1.62
N SER A 66 -10.23 -1.09 2.26
CA SER A 66 -11.39 -1.66 2.94
C SER A 66 -11.72 -0.88 4.20
N GLN A 67 -13.01 -0.66 4.47
CA GLN A 67 -13.45 -0.24 5.79
C GLN A 67 -13.02 -1.27 6.83
N ILE A 68 -12.61 -0.80 8.01
CA ILE A 68 -12.15 -1.67 9.09
C ILE A 68 -13.18 -2.74 9.46
N SER A 69 -14.47 -2.36 9.49
CA SER A 69 -15.58 -3.26 9.77
C SER A 69 -15.70 -4.40 8.75
N VAL A 70 -15.48 -4.12 7.47
CA VAL A 70 -15.51 -5.12 6.39
C VAL A 70 -14.29 -6.03 6.49
N ALA A 71 -13.10 -5.46 6.70
CA ALA A 71 -11.86 -6.23 6.83
C ALA A 71 -11.91 -7.19 8.03
N LYS A 72 -12.45 -6.74 9.17
CA LYS A 72 -12.64 -7.58 10.37
C LYS A 72 -13.71 -8.65 10.20
N LYS A 73 -14.73 -8.42 9.37
CA LYS A 73 -15.70 -9.48 9.02
C LYS A 73 -15.06 -10.57 8.16
N ALA A 74 -14.20 -10.20 7.21
CA ALA A 74 -13.48 -11.15 6.38
C ALA A 74 -12.40 -11.92 7.15
N CYS A 75 -11.69 -11.25 8.06
CA CYS A 75 -10.61 -11.80 8.86
C CYS A 75 -10.74 -11.33 10.32
N PRO A 76 -11.48 -12.03 11.18
CA PRO A 76 -11.69 -11.64 12.58
C PRO A 76 -10.39 -11.42 13.37
N GLU A 77 -9.39 -12.26 13.11
CA GLU A 77 -8.05 -12.26 13.70
C GLU A 77 -7.09 -11.22 13.10
N LEU A 78 -7.57 -10.36 12.19
CA LEU A 78 -6.76 -9.29 11.57
C LEU A 78 -6.12 -8.39 12.65
N VAL A 79 -4.80 -8.30 12.64
CA VAL A 79 -4.05 -7.34 13.46
C VAL A 79 -4.13 -5.98 12.79
N ILE A 80 -4.59 -4.96 13.52
CA ILE A 80 -4.73 -3.60 13.01
C ILE A 80 -3.68 -2.72 13.67
N ILE A 81 -2.86 -2.07 12.87
CA ILE A 81 -1.81 -1.14 13.30
C ILE A 81 -2.20 0.27 12.86
N ASP A 82 -2.00 1.25 13.74
CA ASP A 82 -2.23 2.65 13.40
C ASP A 82 -1.07 3.19 12.54
N GLY A 83 -1.41 3.75 11.38
CA GLY A 83 -0.45 4.32 10.42
C GLY A 83 -0.72 5.79 10.12
N GLU A 84 -1.41 6.51 11.02
CA GLU A 84 -1.65 7.95 10.86
C GLU A 84 -0.35 8.77 10.96
N ASP A 85 0.56 8.38 11.88
CA ASP A 85 1.91 8.94 11.93
C ASP A 85 2.77 8.36 10.80
N LEU A 86 3.25 9.23 9.92
CA LEU A 86 4.04 8.87 8.75
C LEU A 86 5.54 8.91 8.99
N THR A 87 5.99 9.43 10.14
CA THR A 87 7.42 9.56 10.49
C THR A 87 8.20 8.25 10.27
N PRO A 88 7.67 7.05 10.62
CA PRO A 88 8.38 5.80 10.41
C PRO A 88 8.62 5.41 8.94
N PHE A 89 7.92 6.05 7.98
CA PHE A 89 7.97 5.71 6.56
C PHE A 89 8.87 6.64 5.72
N GLY A 90 9.52 7.62 6.34
CA GLY A 90 10.51 8.49 5.68
C GLY A 90 9.96 9.86 5.26
N THR A 91 9.42 10.61 6.21
CA THR A 91 9.20 12.07 6.09
C THR A 91 10.50 12.85 6.25
#